data_AF-A0A9E2V6L5-F1
#
_entry.id   AF-A0A9E2V6L5-F1
#
_cell.length_a   1.000
_cell.length_b   1.000
_cell.length_c   1.000
_cell.angle_alpha   90.00
_cell.angle_beta   90.00
_cell.angle_gamma   90.00
#
_symmetry.space_group_name_H-M   'P 1'
#
loop_
_entity.id
_entity.type
_entity.pdbx_description
1 polymer ?
#
loop_
_entity_poly.entity_id
_entity_poly.type
_entity_poly.pdbx_seq_one_letter_code
_entity_poly.pdbx_strand_id
1 'polypeptide(L)'
;MGEDRLNGFDEEMIEEVRKFLEPLDEEERGRLLEALENADPEALLFGECLCCGGLNITDCSRVEGIEDPTVGFCPDCGFIWCLECGSLLPGGARCGHWKICEGCPEEKDEFGDCGVETYECERVQKYLDENGSEALPGSCAWCGKEVGDSEVFGMGVRTREGVSLENMEGGVISMFLSLSGKVIPSTVTAKDSEARADGYDLTFMTCGRECGLALKAALEREIRIIDGISMS
;
A
#
# COMPACT_ATOMS: atom_id res chain seq x y z
N MET A 1 0.40 28.01 33.05
CA MET A 1 1.66 28.16 32.29
C MET A 1 2.36 26.82 32.34
N GLY A 2 1.87 25.87 31.56
CA GLY A 2 2.61 24.66 31.21
C GLY A 2 3.37 25.00 29.94
N GLU A 3 4.64 24.63 29.86
CA GLU A 3 5.41 24.73 28.63
C GLU A 3 4.93 23.60 27.71
N ASP A 4 4.18 23.97 26.66
CA ASP A 4 3.73 23.10 25.57
C ASP A 4 4.93 22.31 25.02
N ARG A 5 4.85 20.98 25.02
CA ARG A 5 5.88 20.10 24.49
C ARG A 5 5.25 19.22 23.43
N LEU A 6 5.13 19.75 22.23
CA LEU A 6 4.96 18.99 21.00
C LEU A 6 6.26 18.18 20.79
N ASN A 7 6.32 16.99 21.38
CA ASN A 7 7.52 16.15 21.34
C ASN A 7 7.79 15.72 19.88
N GLY A 8 8.89 16.19 19.30
CA GLY A 8 9.35 15.77 17.97
C GLY A 8 9.18 16.81 16.86
N PHE A 9 8.47 17.90 17.10
CA PHE A 9 8.39 19.05 16.19
C PHE A 9 9.44 20.11 16.58
N ASP A 10 10.09 20.71 15.59
CA ASP A 10 10.95 21.87 15.85
C ASP A 10 10.12 23.14 16.14
N GLU A 11 10.75 24.16 16.72
CA GLU A 11 10.06 25.40 17.09
C GLU A 11 9.41 26.12 15.90
N GLU A 12 9.95 25.95 14.68
CA GLU A 12 9.46 26.60 13.47
C GLU A 12 8.14 25.96 13.00
N MET A 13 8.09 24.63 12.92
CA MET A 13 6.87 23.87 12.62
C MET A 13 5.75 24.17 13.63
N ILE A 14 6.09 24.24 14.92
CA ILE A 14 5.12 24.57 15.97
C ILE A 14 4.51 25.95 15.74
N GLU A 15 5.31 26.93 15.31
CA GLU A 15 4.84 28.27 15.03
C GLU A 15 3.94 28.33 13.79
N GLU A 16 4.27 27.56 12.74
CA GLU A 16 3.42 27.46 11.54
C GLU A 16 2.07 26.82 11.84
N VAL A 17 2.06 25.71 12.59
CA VAL A 17 0.82 25.07 13.03
C VAL A 17 -0.02 26.04 13.85
N ARG A 18 0.59 26.81 14.76
CA ARG A 18 -0.12 27.83 15.54
C ARG A 18 -0.80 28.87 14.65
N LYS A 19 -0.11 29.37 13.61
CA LYS A 19 -0.69 30.32 12.63
C LYS A 19 -1.90 29.73 11.90
N PHE A 20 -1.82 28.45 11.53
CA PHE A 20 -2.92 27.76 10.87
C PHE A 20 -4.15 27.60 11.76
N LEU A 21 -3.94 27.45 13.07
CA LEU A 21 -5.02 27.29 14.07
C LEU A 21 -5.58 28.63 14.60
N GLU A 22 -4.98 29.78 14.27
CA GLU A 22 -5.47 31.10 14.70
C GLU A 22 -6.95 31.40 14.38
N PRO A 23 -7.52 30.98 13.22
CA PRO A 23 -8.91 31.24 12.89
C PRO A 23 -9.92 30.45 13.75
N LEU A 24 -9.47 29.43 14.48
CA LEU A 24 -10.32 28.57 15.29
C LEU A 24 -10.57 29.19 16.67
N ASP A 25 -11.71 28.84 17.27
CA ASP A 25 -12.00 29.26 18.64
C ASP A 25 -11.08 28.55 19.67
N GLU A 26 -11.07 29.06 20.91
CA GLU A 26 -10.18 28.53 21.94
C GLU A 26 -10.41 27.05 22.26
N GLU A 27 -11.65 26.57 22.13
CA GLU A 27 -12.01 25.19 22.44
C GLU A 27 -11.55 24.25 21.32
N GLU A 28 -11.80 24.61 20.06
CA GLU A 28 -11.35 23.86 18.89
C GLU A 28 -9.83 23.83 18.77
N ARG A 29 -9.18 24.98 18.96
CA ARG A 29 -7.72 25.10 18.97
C ARG A 29 -7.10 24.27 20.09
N GLY A 30 -7.68 24.31 21.29
CA GLY A 30 -7.22 23.51 22.43
C GLY A 30 -7.28 22.00 22.14
N ARG A 31 -8.40 21.53 21.57
CA ARG A 31 -8.56 20.13 21.16
C ARG A 31 -7.54 19.68 20.11
N LEU A 32 -7.26 20.52 19.11
CA LEU A 32 -6.30 20.19 18.05
C LEU A 32 -4.86 20.20 18.55
N LEU A 33 -4.48 21.14 19.41
CA LEU A 33 -3.14 21.15 20.01
C LEU A 33 -2.91 19.94 20.91
N GLU A 34 -3.90 19.57 21.73
CA GLU A 34 -3.81 18.35 22.55
C GLU A 34 -3.70 17.09 21.69
N ALA A 35 -4.44 17.02 20.57
CA ALA A 35 -4.32 15.91 19.63
C ALA A 35 -2.92 15.85 18.98
N LEU A 36 -2.37 16.99 18.57
CA LEU A 36 -1.04 17.08 17.97
C LEU A 36 0.08 16.74 18.96
N GLU A 37 -0.04 17.14 20.23
CA GLU A 37 0.93 16.81 21.29
C GLU A 37 0.98 15.31 21.60
N ASN A 38 -0.15 14.62 21.44
CA ASN A 38 -0.25 13.18 21.68
C ASN A 38 -0.09 12.34 20.41
N ALA A 39 -0.01 12.99 19.24
CA ALA A 39 0.15 12.30 17.98
C ALA A 39 1.60 11.85 17.79
N ASP A 40 1.78 10.69 17.19
CA ASP A 40 3.07 10.26 16.67
C ASP A 40 3.39 11.11 15.41
N PRO A 41 4.47 11.90 15.41
CA PRO A 41 4.83 12.74 14.27
C PRO A 41 4.98 11.95 12.96
N GLU A 42 5.45 10.70 13.03
CA GLU A 42 5.56 9.84 11.84
C GLU A 42 4.17 9.43 11.33
N ALA A 43 3.25 9.09 12.24
CA ALA A 43 1.88 8.73 11.86
C ALA A 43 1.10 9.91 11.25
N LEU A 44 1.35 11.14 11.70
CA LEU A 44 0.78 12.34 11.07
C LEU A 44 1.30 12.58 9.66
N LEU A 45 2.56 12.22 9.40
CA LEU A 45 3.19 12.44 8.10
C LEU A 45 2.72 11.43 7.04
N PHE A 46 2.52 10.17 7.44
CA PHE A 46 2.24 9.08 6.51
C PHE A 46 0.78 8.60 6.51
N GLY A 47 -0.02 9.02 7.50
CA GLY A 47 -1.43 8.63 7.63
C GLY A 47 -1.63 7.20 8.14
N GLU A 48 -2.64 6.52 7.61
CA GLU A 48 -2.96 5.12 7.91
C GLU A 48 -2.46 4.19 6.81
N CYS A 49 -2.05 2.97 7.16
CA CYS A 49 -1.62 1.98 6.18
C CYS A 49 -2.78 1.62 5.25
N LEU A 50 -2.59 1.80 3.93
CA LEU A 50 -3.62 1.54 2.92
C LEU A 50 -4.06 0.07 2.83
N CYS A 51 -3.30 -0.85 3.46
CA CYS A 51 -3.63 -2.28 3.49
C CYS A 51 -4.36 -2.70 4.79
N CYS A 52 -3.92 -2.25 5.96
CA CYS A 52 -4.44 -2.75 7.25
C CYS A 52 -5.04 -1.67 8.17
N GLY A 53 -4.95 -0.39 7.82
CA GLY A 53 -5.37 0.73 8.66
C GLY A 53 -4.48 0.98 9.88
N GLY A 54 -3.36 0.26 10.01
CA GLY A 54 -2.40 0.46 11.09
C GLY A 54 -1.67 1.81 10.97
N LEU A 55 -1.32 2.41 12.11
CA LEU A 55 -0.59 3.67 12.20
C LEU A 55 0.93 3.48 12.28
N ASN A 56 1.40 2.24 12.42
CA ASN A 56 2.82 1.91 12.41
C ASN A 56 3.31 1.91 10.97
N ILE A 57 3.80 3.07 10.52
CA ILE A 57 4.26 3.32 9.16
C ILE A 57 5.60 4.03 9.24
N THR A 58 6.53 3.67 8.37
CA THR A 58 7.82 4.32 8.24
C THR A 58 8.17 4.50 6.77
N ASP A 59 8.92 5.54 6.42
CA ASP A 59 9.52 5.65 5.09
C ASP A 59 10.72 4.70 4.94
N CYS A 60 11.09 4.40 3.70
CA CYS A 60 12.16 3.47 3.40
C CYS A 60 13.52 4.14 3.17
N SER A 61 13.73 5.38 3.62
CA SER A 61 15.04 6.07 3.47
C SER A 61 16.20 5.33 4.12
N ARG A 62 15.91 4.51 5.15
CA ARG A 62 16.91 3.72 5.90
C ARG A 62 16.85 2.22 5.65
N VAL A 63 15.95 1.76 4.77
CA VAL A 63 15.80 0.34 4.47
C VAL A 63 16.79 -0.03 3.37
N GLU A 64 17.78 -0.86 3.73
CA GLU A 64 18.81 -1.34 2.80
C GLU A 64 18.15 -2.00 1.58
N GLY A 65 18.52 -1.53 0.38
CA GLY A 65 17.98 -2.00 -0.89
C GLY A 65 16.78 -1.21 -1.42
N ILE A 66 16.17 -0.33 -0.62
CA ILE A 66 15.14 0.63 -1.08
C ILE A 66 15.69 2.05 -1.03
N GLU A 67 16.13 2.51 0.15
CA GLU A 67 16.81 3.80 0.36
C GLU A 67 16.09 4.99 -0.28
N ASP A 68 14.75 5.01 -0.20
CA ASP A 68 13.89 5.98 -0.88
C ASP A 68 12.83 6.52 0.11
N PRO A 69 12.88 7.82 0.46
CA PRO A 69 11.94 8.43 1.41
C PRO A 69 10.52 8.57 0.85
N THR A 70 10.33 8.40 -0.46
CA THR A 70 9.01 8.46 -1.10
C THR A 70 8.28 7.11 -1.07
N VAL A 71 8.88 6.13 -0.38
CA VAL A 71 8.36 4.77 -0.24
C VAL A 71 7.98 4.50 1.21
N GLY A 72 6.70 4.28 1.45
CA GLY A 72 6.16 3.89 2.75
C GLY A 72 6.21 2.38 2.95
N PHE A 73 6.43 1.96 4.19
CA PHE A 73 6.41 0.58 4.63
C PHE A 73 5.62 0.46 5.93
N CYS A 74 4.72 -0.52 5.99
CA CYS A 74 4.00 -0.87 7.21
C CYS A 74 4.62 -2.11 7.86
N PRO A 75 5.32 -2.01 9.00
CA PRO A 75 5.91 -3.15 9.67
C PRO A 75 4.90 -4.20 10.13
N ASP A 76 3.65 -3.81 10.37
CA ASP A 76 2.62 -4.72 10.88
C ASP A 76 2.13 -5.71 9.82
N CYS A 77 2.02 -5.29 8.56
CA CYS A 77 1.49 -6.13 7.47
C CYS A 77 2.45 -6.34 6.29
N GLY A 78 3.61 -5.67 6.30
CA GLY A 78 4.61 -5.73 5.25
C GLY A 78 4.25 -4.98 3.96
N PHE A 79 3.20 -4.15 3.98
CA PHE A 79 2.77 -3.39 2.82
C PHE A 79 3.79 -2.30 2.48
N ILE A 80 4.18 -2.20 1.20
CA ILE A 80 5.12 -1.19 0.68
C ILE A 80 4.41 -0.41 -0.42
N TRP A 81 4.40 0.92 -0.34
CA TRP A 81 3.72 1.78 -1.33
C TRP A 81 4.46 3.10 -1.53
N CYS A 82 4.06 3.84 -2.54
CA CYS A 82 4.58 5.16 -2.83
C CYS A 82 3.78 6.19 -2.02
N LEU A 83 4.47 6.96 -1.19
CA LEU A 83 3.85 8.00 -0.36
C LEU A 83 3.31 9.17 -1.21
N GLU A 84 3.86 9.38 -2.40
CA GLU A 84 3.42 10.45 -3.31
C GLU A 84 2.08 10.11 -3.98
N CYS A 85 2.01 8.93 -4.61
CA CYS A 85 0.89 8.59 -5.50
C CYS A 85 0.04 7.42 -5.00
N GLY A 86 0.32 6.87 -3.82
CA GLY A 86 -0.41 5.74 -3.23
C GLY A 86 -0.18 4.38 -3.90
N SER A 87 0.61 4.32 -4.98
CA SER A 87 0.86 3.07 -5.71
C SER A 87 1.54 2.01 -4.84
N LEU A 88 1.06 0.78 -4.89
CA LEU A 88 1.79 -0.38 -4.35
C LEU A 88 3.18 -0.47 -4.99
N LEU A 89 4.23 -0.55 -4.17
CA LEU A 89 5.62 -0.62 -4.59
C LEU A 89 6.20 -2.01 -4.37
N PRO A 90 6.00 -2.90 -5.36
CA PRO A 90 6.50 -4.26 -5.30
C PRO A 90 8.02 -4.35 -5.06
N GLY A 91 8.44 -4.87 -3.91
CA GLY A 91 9.82 -5.29 -3.66
C GLY A 91 10.85 -4.15 -3.65
N GLY A 92 10.43 -2.96 -3.22
CA GLY A 92 11.31 -1.78 -3.22
C GLY A 92 11.55 -1.20 -4.61
N ALA A 93 10.77 -1.61 -5.61
CA ALA A 93 10.84 -1.01 -6.94
C ALA A 93 10.52 0.49 -6.85
N ARG A 94 11.32 1.30 -7.56
CA ARG A 94 10.98 2.71 -7.79
C ARG A 94 9.60 2.82 -8.42
N CYS A 95 8.79 3.75 -7.91
CA CYS A 95 7.48 3.99 -8.49
C CYS A 95 7.59 4.31 -9.97
N GLY A 96 6.76 3.66 -10.80
CA GLY A 96 6.79 3.90 -12.24
C GLY A 96 6.34 5.30 -12.62
N HIS A 97 5.62 6.01 -11.75
CA HIS A 97 5.23 7.40 -12.00
C HIS A 97 6.45 8.30 -12.19
N TRP A 98 7.60 8.00 -11.56
CA TRP A 98 8.82 8.80 -11.72
C TRP A 98 9.27 8.88 -13.17
N LYS A 99 9.09 7.81 -13.97
CA LYS A 99 9.39 7.84 -15.41
C LYS A 99 8.45 8.78 -16.17
N ILE A 100 7.21 8.88 -15.72
CA ILE A 100 6.21 9.81 -16.27
C ILE A 100 6.62 11.25 -15.96
N CYS A 101 7.00 11.52 -14.70
CA CYS A 101 7.48 12.84 -14.27
C CYS A 101 8.80 13.21 -14.98
N GLU A 102 9.77 12.29 -15.08
CA GLU A 102 11.03 12.50 -15.79
C GLU A 102 10.81 12.88 -17.25
N GLY A 103 9.90 12.18 -17.95
CA GLY A 103 9.51 12.45 -19.33
C GLY A 103 8.48 13.56 -19.53
N CYS A 104 8.07 14.24 -18.45
CA CYS A 104 7.05 15.28 -18.49
C CYS A 104 7.55 16.50 -19.28
N PRO A 105 6.80 16.97 -20.32
CA PRO A 105 7.18 18.15 -21.09
C PRO A 105 6.90 19.49 -20.39
N GLU A 106 6.23 19.49 -19.22
CA GLU A 106 6.00 20.74 -18.48
C GLU A 106 7.33 21.33 -17.99
N GLU A 107 7.36 22.65 -17.82
CA GLU A 107 8.50 23.34 -17.23
C GLU A 107 8.71 22.84 -15.79
N LYS A 108 9.97 22.56 -15.47
CA LYS A 108 10.36 22.06 -14.15
C LYS A 108 11.11 23.15 -13.40
N ASP A 109 10.90 23.19 -12.09
CA ASP A 109 11.66 24.04 -11.20
C ASP A 109 13.11 23.52 -11.00
N GLU A 110 13.85 24.15 -10.09
CA GLU A 110 15.23 23.77 -9.79
C GLU A 110 15.37 22.40 -9.10
N PHE A 111 14.27 21.85 -8.58
CA PHE A 111 14.19 20.54 -7.94
C PHE A 111 13.70 19.45 -8.91
N GLY A 112 13.30 19.83 -10.12
CA GLY A 112 12.80 18.91 -11.14
C GLY A 112 11.29 18.63 -11.03
N ASP A 113 10.57 19.42 -10.24
CA ASP A 113 9.12 19.36 -10.07
C ASP A 113 8.42 20.27 -11.09
N CYS A 114 7.29 19.82 -11.62
CA CYS A 114 6.40 20.63 -12.45
C CYS A 114 5.35 21.43 -11.66
N GLY A 115 5.36 21.35 -10.32
CA GLY A 115 4.46 22.08 -9.42
C GLY A 115 3.03 21.56 -9.42
N VAL A 116 2.81 20.33 -9.91
CA VAL A 116 1.51 19.66 -9.92
C VAL A 116 1.61 18.46 -9.00
N GLU A 117 0.75 18.42 -7.99
CA GLU A 117 0.63 17.31 -7.07
C GLU A 117 0.42 16.00 -7.83
N THR A 118 1.14 14.94 -7.45
CA THR A 118 1.16 13.68 -8.23
C THR A 118 -0.22 13.03 -8.31
N TYR A 119 -1.06 13.20 -7.29
CA TYR A 119 -2.45 12.72 -7.28
C TYR A 119 -3.40 13.57 -8.14
N GLU A 120 -3.03 14.80 -8.51
CA GLU A 120 -3.81 15.67 -9.40
C GLU A 120 -3.29 15.64 -10.85
N CYS A 121 -2.09 15.11 -11.08
CA CYS A 121 -1.48 15.05 -12.39
C CYS A 121 -2.17 14.02 -13.32
N GLU A 122 -2.84 14.50 -14.37
CA GLU A 122 -3.55 13.64 -15.35
C GLU A 122 -2.68 12.53 -15.96
N ARG A 123 -1.37 12.80 -16.17
CA ARG A 123 -0.44 11.80 -16.73
C ARG A 123 -0.13 10.69 -15.73
N VAL A 124 0.03 11.06 -14.46
CA VAL A 124 0.24 10.10 -13.37
C VAL A 124 -1.05 9.31 -13.16
N GLN A 125 -2.21 9.97 -13.05
CA GLN A 125 -3.50 9.31 -12.92
C GLN A 125 -3.76 8.31 -14.05
N LYS A 126 -3.52 8.71 -15.30
CA LYS A 126 -3.62 7.79 -16.44
C LYS A 126 -2.65 6.60 -16.32
N TYR A 127 -1.42 6.84 -15.88
CA TYR A 127 -0.47 5.75 -15.63
C TYR A 127 -0.99 4.82 -14.53
N LEU A 128 -1.58 5.35 -13.45
CA LEU A 128 -2.20 4.57 -12.39
C LEU A 128 -3.43 3.82 -12.88
N ASP A 129 -4.24 4.36 -13.77
CA ASP A 129 -5.35 3.63 -14.37
C ASP A 129 -4.87 2.48 -15.26
N GLU A 130 -3.75 2.67 -15.98
CA GLU A 130 -3.21 1.69 -16.92
C GLU A 130 -2.29 0.65 -16.26
N ASN A 131 -1.64 0.99 -15.14
CA ASN A 131 -0.56 0.22 -14.51
C ASN A 131 -0.68 0.13 -12.99
N GLY A 132 -1.49 1.00 -12.38
CA GLY A 132 -1.86 0.90 -10.99
C GLY A 132 -2.49 -0.45 -10.76
N SER A 133 -1.96 -1.12 -9.76
CA SER A 133 -2.26 -2.50 -9.42
C SER A 133 -3.63 -2.65 -8.77
N GLU A 134 -4.66 -2.06 -9.35
CA GLU A 134 -6.00 -2.58 -9.18
C GLU A 134 -6.03 -3.87 -9.98
N ALA A 135 -5.76 -4.94 -9.26
CA ALA A 135 -6.07 -6.24 -9.75
C ALA A 135 -7.61 -6.31 -9.85
N LEU A 136 -8.12 -5.93 -11.02
CA LEU A 136 -9.53 -5.65 -11.22
C LEU A 136 -10.36 -6.89 -10.88
N PRO A 137 -11.46 -6.74 -10.13
CA PRO A 137 -12.45 -7.80 -9.98
C PRO A 137 -12.84 -8.34 -11.36
N GLY A 138 -12.75 -9.66 -11.55
CA GLY A 138 -13.04 -10.27 -12.86
C GLY A 138 -11.85 -10.34 -13.83
N SER A 139 -10.62 -10.13 -13.35
CA SER A 139 -9.39 -10.43 -14.09
C SER A 139 -8.70 -11.72 -13.61
N CYS A 140 -7.94 -12.36 -14.51
CA CYS A 140 -7.13 -13.52 -14.19
C CYS A 140 -5.97 -13.11 -13.29
N ALA A 141 -5.87 -13.78 -12.15
CA ALA A 141 -4.91 -13.44 -11.13
C ALA A 141 -3.43 -13.60 -11.51
N TRP A 142 -3.12 -14.23 -12.64
CA TRP A 142 -1.73 -14.43 -13.08
C TRP A 142 -1.35 -13.57 -14.29
N CYS A 143 -2.19 -13.59 -15.33
CA CYS A 143 -1.91 -12.91 -16.58
C CYS A 143 -2.63 -11.55 -16.72
N GLY A 144 -3.52 -11.20 -15.80
CA GLY A 144 -4.28 -9.95 -15.80
C GLY A 144 -5.39 -9.86 -16.86
N LYS A 145 -5.57 -10.88 -17.71
CA LYS A 145 -6.64 -10.89 -18.72
C LYS A 145 -8.01 -10.92 -18.06
N GLU A 146 -8.94 -10.12 -18.55
CA GLU A 146 -10.35 -10.20 -18.18
C GLU A 146 -10.90 -11.62 -18.43
N VAL A 147 -11.61 -12.17 -17.46
CA VAL A 147 -12.16 -13.54 -17.54
C VAL A 147 -13.61 -13.56 -18.02
N GLY A 148 -14.34 -12.46 -17.92
CA GLY A 148 -15.74 -12.33 -18.37
C GLY A 148 -16.62 -13.48 -17.86
N ASP A 149 -17.54 -13.96 -18.71
CA ASP A 149 -18.40 -15.12 -18.44
C ASP A 149 -17.73 -16.48 -18.76
N SER A 150 -16.41 -16.50 -18.97
CA SER A 150 -15.70 -17.74 -19.35
C SER A 150 -15.54 -18.68 -18.16
N GLU A 151 -15.27 -19.96 -18.43
CA GLU A 151 -14.87 -20.89 -17.37
C GLU A 151 -13.62 -20.37 -16.66
N VAL A 152 -13.69 -20.27 -15.33
CA VAL A 152 -12.59 -19.82 -14.48
C VAL A 152 -12.14 -20.92 -13.53
N PHE A 153 -10.86 -20.90 -13.19
CA PHE A 153 -10.25 -21.88 -12.30
C PHE A 153 -9.91 -21.20 -10.98
N GLY A 154 -10.62 -21.60 -9.92
CA GLY A 154 -10.38 -21.18 -8.55
C GLY A 154 -9.22 -21.93 -7.91
N MET A 155 -8.35 -21.22 -7.19
CA MET A 155 -7.31 -21.80 -6.34
C MET A 155 -7.42 -21.25 -4.93
N GLY A 156 -7.70 -22.12 -3.96
CA GLY A 156 -7.74 -21.77 -2.54
C GLY A 156 -6.35 -21.74 -1.91
N VAL A 157 -6.10 -20.78 -1.04
CA VAL A 157 -4.86 -20.60 -0.29
C VAL A 157 -5.19 -20.32 1.18
N ARG A 158 -4.31 -20.81 2.06
CA ARG A 158 -4.36 -20.54 3.51
C ARG A 158 -3.34 -19.48 3.88
N THR A 159 -3.74 -18.54 4.73
CA THR A 159 -2.81 -17.60 5.34
C THR A 159 -2.03 -18.28 6.45
N ARG A 160 -0.96 -17.62 6.90
CA ARG A 160 -0.19 -18.07 8.07
C ARG A 160 -0.97 -17.75 9.36
N GLU A 161 -0.67 -18.47 10.42
CA GLU A 161 -1.19 -18.16 11.75
C GLU A 161 -0.83 -16.71 12.13
N GLY A 162 -1.80 -15.98 12.72
CA GLY A 162 -1.63 -14.59 13.13
C GLY A 162 -2.06 -13.54 12.10
N VAL A 163 -2.27 -13.91 10.83
CA VAL A 163 -2.81 -12.99 9.83
C VAL A 163 -4.35 -12.96 9.93
N SER A 164 -4.92 -11.82 10.34
CA SER A 164 -6.37 -11.62 10.37
C SER A 164 -6.88 -10.93 9.10
N LEU A 165 -7.94 -11.48 8.50
CA LEU A 165 -8.62 -10.93 7.33
C LEU A 165 -10.12 -10.63 7.61
N GLU A 166 -10.54 -10.62 8.88
CA GLU A 166 -11.96 -10.55 9.26
C GLU A 166 -12.68 -9.30 8.73
N ASN A 167 -11.98 -8.17 8.65
CA ASN A 167 -12.56 -6.91 8.14
C ASN A 167 -12.61 -6.83 6.61
N MET A 168 -12.09 -7.84 5.91
CA MET A 168 -11.97 -7.85 4.45
C MET A 168 -12.76 -9.00 3.81
N GLU A 169 -13.58 -9.72 4.56
CA GLU A 169 -14.36 -10.85 4.06
C GLU A 169 -15.20 -10.51 2.82
N GLY A 170 -15.11 -11.35 1.78
CA GLY A 170 -15.78 -11.11 0.49
C GLY A 170 -15.17 -9.99 -0.35
N GLY A 171 -14.20 -9.25 0.19
CA GLY A 171 -13.43 -8.24 -0.51
C GLY A 171 -12.38 -8.83 -1.44
N VAL A 172 -11.88 -7.98 -2.33
CA VAL A 172 -10.71 -8.27 -3.17
C VAL A 172 -9.51 -7.57 -2.55
N ILE A 173 -8.45 -8.32 -2.33
CA ILE A 173 -7.14 -7.80 -1.91
C ILE A 173 -6.11 -8.06 -3.02
N SER A 174 -5.16 -7.15 -3.15
CA SER A 174 -4.01 -7.31 -4.05
C SER A 174 -2.83 -7.84 -3.25
N MET A 175 -2.23 -8.95 -3.69
CA MET A 175 -0.98 -9.46 -3.13
C MET A 175 0.17 -9.22 -4.09
N PHE A 176 1.34 -8.92 -3.55
CA PHE A 176 2.55 -8.82 -4.35
C PHE A 176 3.41 -10.08 -4.25
N LEU A 177 3.89 -10.57 -5.39
CA LEU A 177 4.81 -11.68 -5.52
C LEU A 177 6.21 -11.19 -5.94
N SER A 178 7.06 -10.90 -4.94
CA SER A 178 8.44 -10.41 -5.03
C SER A 178 9.29 -11.05 -6.11
N LEU A 179 9.33 -12.37 -6.18
CA LEU A 179 10.18 -13.12 -7.12
C LEU A 179 9.69 -13.06 -8.56
N SER A 180 8.42 -12.75 -8.76
CA SER A 180 7.85 -12.63 -10.11
C SER A 180 7.63 -11.18 -10.54
N GLY A 181 7.76 -10.22 -9.62
CA GLY A 181 7.47 -8.81 -9.89
C GLY A 181 6.00 -8.59 -10.29
N LYS A 182 5.07 -9.39 -9.75
CA LYS A 182 3.64 -9.34 -10.11
C LYS A 182 2.76 -9.01 -8.91
N VAL A 183 1.79 -8.14 -9.14
CA VAL A 183 0.64 -7.97 -8.24
C VAL A 183 -0.50 -8.85 -8.74
N ILE A 184 -1.13 -9.56 -7.82
CA ILE A 184 -2.18 -10.54 -8.11
C ILE A 184 -3.43 -10.26 -7.26
N PRO A 185 -4.63 -10.28 -7.84
CA PRO A 185 -5.89 -10.21 -7.10
C PRO A 185 -6.14 -11.52 -6.37
N SER A 186 -6.60 -11.41 -5.14
CA SER A 186 -7.20 -12.49 -4.38
C SER A 186 -8.54 -12.04 -3.83
N THR A 187 -9.51 -12.93 -3.75
CA THR A 187 -10.73 -12.71 -2.97
C THR A 187 -10.52 -13.27 -1.58
N VAL A 188 -10.90 -12.52 -0.55
CA VAL A 188 -10.95 -13.02 0.83
C VAL A 188 -12.20 -13.87 0.98
N THR A 189 -12.04 -15.12 1.42
CA THR A 189 -13.17 -16.04 1.56
C THR A 189 -14.15 -15.52 2.58
N ALA A 190 -15.42 -15.32 2.20
CA ALA A 190 -16.47 -14.97 3.14
C ALA A 190 -16.73 -16.11 4.14
N LYS A 191 -17.13 -15.77 5.37
CA LYS A 191 -17.35 -16.72 6.47
C LYS A 191 -18.23 -17.93 6.12
N ASP A 192 -19.26 -17.71 5.31
CA ASP A 192 -20.25 -18.73 4.94
C ASP A 192 -19.98 -19.36 3.55
N SER A 193 -18.79 -19.17 2.99
CA SER A 193 -18.44 -19.71 1.67
C SER A 193 -17.97 -21.17 1.72
N GLU A 194 -18.17 -21.91 0.63
CA GLU A 194 -17.67 -23.28 0.47
C GLU A 194 -16.13 -23.33 0.59
N ALA A 195 -15.43 -22.33 0.04
CA ALA A 195 -13.98 -22.21 0.17
C ALA A 195 -13.53 -22.06 1.63
N ARG A 196 -14.30 -21.32 2.46
CA ARG A 196 -14.04 -21.21 3.90
C ARG A 196 -14.28 -22.54 4.62
N ALA A 197 -15.32 -23.28 4.23
CA ALA A 197 -15.61 -24.61 4.78
C ALA A 197 -14.49 -25.62 4.45
N ASP A 198 -13.84 -25.48 3.30
CA ASP A 198 -12.64 -26.24 2.90
C ASP A 198 -11.35 -25.75 3.58
N GLY A 199 -11.45 -24.70 4.42
CA GLY A 199 -10.36 -24.16 5.22
C GLY A 199 -9.44 -23.21 4.46
N TYR A 200 -9.88 -22.61 3.36
CA TYR A 200 -9.14 -21.55 2.67
C TYR A 200 -9.48 -20.18 3.25
N ASP A 201 -8.49 -19.28 3.24
CA ASP A 201 -8.63 -17.87 3.65
C ASP A 201 -8.74 -16.95 2.44
N LEU A 202 -8.13 -17.38 1.33
CA LEU A 202 -7.99 -16.62 0.10
C LEU A 202 -8.31 -17.51 -1.11
N THR A 203 -8.89 -16.91 -2.15
CA THR A 203 -9.10 -17.58 -3.44
C THR A 203 -8.58 -16.73 -4.58
N PHE A 204 -7.91 -17.39 -5.53
CA PHE A 204 -7.43 -16.79 -6.77
C PHE A 204 -8.27 -17.29 -7.94
N MET A 205 -8.61 -16.39 -8.85
CA MET A 205 -9.30 -16.72 -10.09
C MET A 205 -8.30 -16.75 -11.25
N THR A 206 -8.31 -17.78 -12.09
CA THR A 206 -7.43 -17.82 -13.28
C THR A 206 -8.21 -18.21 -14.54
N CYS A 207 -7.78 -17.67 -15.70
CA CYS A 207 -8.43 -17.91 -16.99
C CYS A 207 -8.17 -19.31 -17.59
N GLY A 208 -7.37 -20.14 -16.91
CA GLY A 208 -6.96 -21.43 -17.42
C GLY A 208 -6.03 -22.15 -16.47
N ARG A 209 -5.96 -23.49 -16.61
CA ARG A 209 -5.09 -24.35 -15.80
C ARG A 209 -3.62 -23.95 -15.85
N GLU A 210 -3.13 -23.49 -17.00
CA GLU A 210 -1.74 -23.03 -17.15
C GLU A 210 -1.43 -21.83 -16.25
N CYS A 211 -2.35 -20.84 -16.19
CA CYS A 211 -2.22 -19.69 -15.31
C CYS A 211 -2.31 -20.10 -13.83
N GLY A 212 -3.22 -21.02 -13.49
CA GLY A 212 -3.31 -21.57 -12.13
C GLY A 212 -2.03 -22.27 -11.68
N LEU A 213 -1.43 -23.10 -12.54
CA LEU A 213 -0.17 -23.78 -12.25
C LEU A 213 1.00 -22.81 -12.12
N ALA A 214 1.08 -21.80 -12.98
CA ALA A 214 2.13 -20.79 -12.91
C ALA A 214 2.03 -19.93 -11.65
N LEU A 215 0.80 -19.52 -11.29
CA LEU A 215 0.52 -18.78 -10.06
C LEU A 215 0.88 -19.60 -8.81
N LYS A 216 0.45 -20.87 -8.76
CA LYS A 216 0.82 -21.79 -7.69
C LYS A 216 2.34 -21.90 -7.54
N ALA A 217 3.04 -22.14 -8.64
CA ALA A 217 4.49 -22.26 -8.64
C ALA A 217 5.20 -20.95 -8.23
N ALA A 218 4.58 -19.79 -8.45
CA ALA A 218 5.10 -18.51 -7.98
C ALA A 218 4.89 -18.37 -6.45
N LEU A 219 3.68 -18.61 -5.95
CA LEU A 219 3.38 -18.58 -4.51
C LEU A 219 4.25 -19.56 -3.71
N GLU A 220 4.44 -20.78 -4.19
CA GLU A 220 5.30 -21.78 -3.53
C GLU A 220 6.77 -21.34 -3.47
N ARG A 221 7.24 -20.54 -4.43
CA ARG A 221 8.60 -19.99 -4.42
C ARG A 221 8.73 -18.87 -3.38
N GLU A 222 7.73 -18.00 -3.25
CA GLU A 222 7.70 -16.96 -2.20
C GLU A 222 7.76 -17.59 -0.81
N ILE A 223 6.90 -18.58 -0.55
CA ILE A 223 6.81 -19.25 0.76
C ILE A 223 8.16 -19.82 1.18
N ARG A 224 8.86 -20.50 0.26
CA ARG A 224 10.17 -21.11 0.55
C ARG A 224 11.22 -20.11 0.98
N ILE A 225 11.20 -18.90 0.44
CA ILE A 225 12.16 -17.86 0.81
C ILE A 225 11.87 -17.33 2.20
N ILE A 226 10.60 -17.02 2.48
CA ILE A 226 10.20 -16.51 3.79
C ILE A 226 10.50 -17.55 4.89
N ASP A 227 10.23 -18.83 4.63
CA ASP A 227 10.55 -19.92 5.58
C ASP A 227 12.06 -20.11 5.76
N GLY A 228 12.86 -19.88 4.71
CA GLY A 228 14.32 -19.90 4.78
C GLY A 228 14.93 -18.74 5.57
N ILE A 229 14.27 -17.58 5.59
CA ILE A 229 14.67 -16.40 6.38
C ILE A 229 14.28 -16.56 7.86
N SER A 230 13.23 -17.33 8.16
CA SER A 230 12.71 -17.51 9.54
C SER A 230 13.55 -18.46 10.42
N MET A 231 14.68 -18.98 9.92
CA MET A 231 15.56 -19.95 10.61
C MET A 231 16.93 -19.39 11.04
N SER A 232 17.12 -18.07 11.04
CA SER A 232 18.37 -17.41 11.49
C SER A 232 18.18 -16.58 12.75
#